data_AF-A0A2S5MD87-F1
#
_entry.id   AF-A0A2S5MD87-F1
#
_cell.length_a   1.000
_cell.length_b   1.000
_cell.length_c   1.000
_cell.angle_alpha   90.00
_cell.angle_beta   90.00
_cell.angle_gamma   90.00
#
_symmetry.space_group_name_H-M   'P 1'
#
loop_
_entity.id
_entity.type
_entity.pdbx_description
1 polymer ?
#
loop_
_entity_poly.entity_id
_entity_poly.type
_entity_poly.pdbx_seq_one_letter_code
_entity_poly.pdbx_strand_id
1 'polypeptide(L)'
;MTLSRKFRTHDAGSKDPAFLCHSRATASKISFYVCLIFWCLIITPVYADVTTAQQRDRSQPCSEAKEPAGLSAALEHRDQLWLKQADAWFTAYTLKGEALNPLIPQGDRVANQPIPHGFVFASELHCMLLSERSQQLQIGLRATTYRFHENAGGWSKAMRDGIIMVIDVIKDPKTSTWQARHISDDIAVLPPDATFRMPATNELPPHDKWPKRECRLPKLWSGARCVKPKLVLPDEPR
;
A
#
# COMPACT_ATOMS: atom_id res chain seq x y z
N MET A 1 -32.50 -36.97 -4.78
CA MET A 1 -33.41 -36.09 -4.02
C MET A 1 -32.92 -34.68 -4.16
N THR A 2 -33.72 -33.85 -4.82
CA THR A 2 -33.37 -32.52 -5.32
C THR A 2 -34.02 -31.50 -4.40
N LEU A 3 -33.26 -30.61 -3.78
CA LEU A 3 -33.82 -29.46 -3.06
C LEU A 3 -33.35 -28.17 -3.72
N SER A 4 -34.35 -27.42 -4.17
CA SER A 4 -34.30 -26.26 -5.03
C SER A 4 -34.85 -25.05 -4.28
N ARG A 5 -34.16 -23.91 -4.41
CA ARG A 5 -34.59 -22.50 -4.30
C ARG A 5 -35.26 -22.01 -3.00
N LYS A 6 -34.76 -20.87 -2.50
CA LYS A 6 -35.26 -19.52 -2.84
C LYS A 6 -34.45 -18.45 -2.08
N PHE A 7 -33.72 -17.60 -2.82
CA PHE A 7 -33.22 -16.32 -2.32
C PHE A 7 -34.31 -15.26 -2.51
N ARG A 8 -34.58 -14.48 -1.46
CA ARG A 8 -35.51 -13.36 -1.44
C ARG A 8 -34.67 -12.07 -1.37
N THR A 9 -34.74 -11.25 -2.41
CA THR A 9 -34.19 -9.90 -2.45
C THR A 9 -35.13 -8.97 -1.68
N HIS A 10 -34.58 -8.13 -0.80
CA HIS A 10 -35.32 -7.04 -0.16
C HIS A 10 -34.74 -5.69 -0.58
N ASP A 11 -35.68 -4.79 -0.83
CA ASP A 11 -35.58 -3.51 -1.51
C ASP A 11 -34.74 -2.44 -0.81
N ALA A 12 -34.22 -1.55 -1.65
CA ALA A 12 -33.58 -0.30 -1.33
C ALA A 12 -34.60 0.73 -0.79
N GLY A 13 -34.39 1.19 0.43
CA GLY A 13 -35.09 2.35 1.00
C GLY A 13 -34.20 3.59 0.96
N SER A 14 -34.25 4.34 -0.14
CA SER A 14 -33.74 5.71 -0.22
C SER A 14 -34.72 6.65 0.51
N LYS A 15 -34.24 7.43 1.48
CA LYS A 15 -34.98 8.51 2.14
C LYS A 15 -34.14 9.78 2.09
N ASP A 16 -34.49 10.66 1.16
CA ASP A 16 -34.06 12.06 1.13
C ASP A 16 -34.74 12.85 2.25
N PRO A 17 -34.03 13.73 2.99
CA PRO A 17 -34.66 14.77 3.78
C PRO A 17 -34.90 16.04 2.94
N ALA A 18 -36.18 16.37 2.76
CA ALA A 18 -36.63 17.65 2.25
C ALA A 18 -36.34 18.76 3.29
N PHE A 19 -35.47 19.71 2.93
CA PHE A 19 -35.31 20.96 3.68
C PHE A 19 -36.32 22.00 3.17
N LEU A 20 -37.30 22.31 4.01
CA LEU A 20 -38.24 23.42 3.85
C LEU A 20 -37.59 24.70 4.39
N CYS A 21 -37.31 25.67 3.50
CA CYS A 21 -37.12 27.06 3.90
C CYS A 21 -38.34 27.86 3.47
N HIS A 22 -39.14 28.26 4.46
CA HIS A 22 -40.10 29.35 4.33
C HIS A 22 -39.39 30.68 4.52
N SER A 23 -39.57 31.61 3.59
CA SER A 23 -39.44 33.05 3.85
C SER A 23 -40.31 33.81 2.86
N ARG A 24 -41.35 34.45 3.40
CA ARG A 24 -42.17 35.48 2.74
C ARG A 24 -41.43 36.82 2.84
N ALA A 25 -41.29 37.55 1.73
CA ALA A 25 -41.40 39.01 1.69
C ALA A 25 -41.40 39.53 0.24
N THR A 26 -42.58 39.96 -0.20
CA THR A 26 -42.88 41.18 -1.00
C THR A 26 -41.90 41.69 -2.06
N ALA A 27 -42.32 41.53 -3.31
CA ALA A 27 -42.38 42.52 -4.38
C ALA A 27 -41.44 43.75 -4.31
N SER A 28 -40.51 43.83 -5.26
CA SER A 28 -40.49 44.95 -6.21
C SER A 28 -39.71 44.58 -7.46
N LYS A 29 -40.29 44.90 -8.61
CA LYS A 29 -39.69 44.76 -9.95
C LYS A 29 -38.52 45.74 -10.03
N ILE A 30 -37.35 45.25 -10.42
CA ILE A 30 -36.24 45.90 -11.16
C ILE A 30 -34.99 45.05 -10.87
N SER A 31 -34.15 44.82 -11.89
CA SER A 31 -32.90 44.03 -11.87
C SER A 31 -33.01 42.53 -12.07
N PHE A 32 -33.67 42.12 -13.15
CA PHE A 32 -33.60 40.76 -13.71
C PHE A 32 -32.39 40.51 -14.62
N TYR A 33 -31.36 41.37 -14.62
CA TYR A 33 -30.27 41.33 -15.62
C TYR A 33 -28.82 41.36 -15.11
N VAL A 34 -28.57 41.24 -13.79
CA VAL A 34 -27.19 41.33 -13.26
C VAL A 34 -26.73 40.06 -12.49
N CYS A 35 -27.59 39.07 -12.29
CA CYS A 35 -27.26 37.87 -11.51
C CYS A 35 -27.06 36.59 -12.34
N LEU A 36 -26.81 36.70 -13.66
CA LEU A 36 -26.50 35.55 -14.52
C LEU A 36 -25.04 35.51 -15.02
N ILE A 37 -24.21 36.49 -14.63
CA ILE A 37 -22.78 36.51 -15.00
C ILE A 37 -21.88 35.99 -13.86
N PHE A 38 -22.39 35.86 -12.63
CA PHE A 38 -21.58 35.44 -11.48
C PHE A 38 -21.61 33.93 -11.16
N TRP A 39 -22.32 33.12 -11.96
CA TRP A 39 -22.47 31.67 -11.75
C TRP A 39 -21.90 30.81 -12.89
N CYS A 40 -20.97 31.38 -13.68
CA CYS A 40 -20.25 30.64 -14.73
C CYS A 40 -18.73 30.59 -14.53
N LEU A 41 -18.20 31.04 -13.39
CA LEU A 41 -16.74 31.22 -13.21
C LEU A 41 -16.09 30.42 -12.08
N ILE A 42 -16.80 29.53 -11.35
CA ILE A 42 -16.18 28.75 -10.27
C ILE A 42 -16.70 27.31 -10.23
N ILE A 43 -16.62 26.61 -11.37
CA ILE A 43 -16.48 25.15 -11.34
C ILE A 43 -15.36 24.82 -12.32
N THR A 44 -14.12 25.17 -11.93
CA THR A 44 -12.98 24.42 -12.44
C THR A 44 -13.10 23.03 -11.83
N PRO A 45 -13.30 21.96 -12.62
CA PRO A 45 -13.05 20.62 -12.11
C PRO A 45 -11.59 20.61 -11.66
N VAL A 46 -11.38 20.48 -10.35
CA VAL A 46 -10.10 20.06 -9.80
C VAL A 46 -9.91 18.65 -10.32
N TYR A 47 -9.31 18.53 -11.51
CA TYR A 47 -8.74 17.29 -12.00
C TYR A 47 -7.60 16.92 -11.05
N ALA A 48 -7.96 16.25 -9.96
CA ALA A 48 -7.02 15.51 -9.12
C ALA A 48 -6.62 14.22 -9.87
N ASP A 49 -5.93 14.37 -11.01
CA ASP A 49 -5.56 13.22 -11.86
C ASP A 49 -4.09 13.21 -12.28
N VAL A 50 -3.24 14.00 -11.63
CA VAL A 50 -1.81 14.08 -11.99
C VAL A 50 -0.93 14.08 -10.75
N THR A 51 -0.62 12.92 -10.18
CA THR A 51 0.61 12.75 -9.35
C THR A 51 1.14 11.32 -9.24
N THR A 52 0.36 10.26 -9.46
CA THR A 52 0.86 8.88 -9.25
C THR A 52 1.85 8.40 -10.32
N ALA A 53 1.82 8.96 -11.53
CA ALA A 53 2.72 8.54 -12.60
C ALA A 53 4.15 9.12 -12.47
N GLN A 54 4.32 10.30 -11.88
CA GLN A 54 5.61 11.00 -11.83
C GLN A 54 6.46 10.61 -10.61
N GLN A 55 5.86 9.95 -9.61
CA GLN A 55 6.56 9.44 -8.42
C GLN A 55 7.25 8.09 -8.67
N ARG A 56 7.09 7.50 -9.86
CA ARG A 56 7.72 6.22 -10.25
C ARG A 56 9.23 6.32 -10.51
N ASP A 57 9.77 7.50 -10.78
CA ASP A 57 11.09 7.63 -11.45
C ASP A 57 12.27 7.98 -10.53
N ARG A 58 12.14 7.85 -9.21
CA ARG A 58 13.27 8.05 -8.27
C ARG A 58 13.53 6.87 -7.33
N SER A 59 13.17 5.65 -7.74
CA SER A 59 13.63 4.45 -7.04
C SER A 59 15.04 4.10 -7.51
N GLN A 60 16.00 4.11 -6.60
CA GLN A 60 17.38 3.73 -6.85
C GLN A 60 17.77 2.58 -5.92
N PRO A 61 18.73 1.70 -6.29
CA PRO A 61 19.23 0.70 -5.37
C PRO A 61 19.62 1.37 -4.05
N CYS A 62 19.17 0.82 -2.92
CA CYS A 62 19.44 1.44 -1.61
C CYS A 62 20.95 1.62 -1.33
N SER A 63 21.82 0.86 -1.99
CA SER A 63 23.27 0.97 -1.92
C SER A 63 23.88 2.10 -2.76
N GLU A 64 23.16 2.60 -3.76
CA GLU A 64 23.65 3.60 -4.72
C GLU A 64 23.03 4.99 -4.50
N ALA A 65 22.14 5.09 -3.51
CA ALA A 65 21.44 6.32 -3.19
C ALA A 65 22.39 7.38 -2.62
N LYS A 66 22.80 8.31 -3.48
CA LYS A 66 23.50 9.53 -3.10
C LYS A 66 22.48 10.53 -2.54
N GLU A 67 22.41 10.64 -1.21
CA GLU A 67 21.62 11.61 -0.42
C GLU A 67 20.10 11.34 -0.36
N PRO A 68 19.39 11.63 0.76
CA PRO A 68 19.67 12.65 1.80
C PRO A 68 20.29 12.16 3.13
N ALA A 69 20.82 13.12 3.92
CA ALA A 69 21.13 12.95 5.34
C ALA A 69 19.94 12.33 6.10
N GLY A 70 20.15 11.18 6.73
CA GLY A 70 19.09 10.39 7.37
C GLY A 70 18.73 9.10 6.62
N LEU A 71 19.13 8.95 5.35
CA LEU A 71 19.00 7.67 4.64
C LEU A 71 19.76 6.55 5.36
N SER A 72 20.95 6.82 5.92
CA SER A 72 21.70 5.84 6.71
C SER A 72 20.89 5.29 7.88
N ALA A 73 20.17 6.16 8.60
CA ALA A 73 19.30 5.75 9.71
C ALA A 73 18.14 4.86 9.22
N ALA A 74 17.57 5.15 8.03
CA ALA A 74 16.57 4.27 7.42
C ALA A 74 17.14 2.90 7.03
N LEU A 75 18.35 2.86 6.48
CA LEU A 75 19.02 1.60 6.13
C LEU A 75 19.41 0.78 7.36
N GLU A 76 19.91 1.42 8.41
CA GLU A 76 20.17 0.79 9.70
C GLU A 76 18.89 0.21 10.31
N HIS A 77 17.78 0.96 10.26
CA HIS A 77 16.49 0.47 10.73
C HIS A 77 15.98 -0.71 9.92
N ARG A 78 16.14 -0.69 8.58
CA ARG A 78 15.87 -1.85 7.73
C ARG A 78 16.70 -3.05 8.20
N ASP A 79 18.00 -2.87 8.42
CA ASP A 79 18.91 -3.96 8.79
C ASP A 79 18.61 -4.55 10.18
N GLN A 80 17.89 -3.82 11.05
CA GLN A 80 17.36 -4.35 12.31
C GLN A 80 16.14 -5.27 12.11
N LEU A 81 15.41 -5.10 11.01
CA LEU A 81 14.13 -5.79 10.75
C LEU A 81 14.22 -6.82 9.62
N TRP A 82 15.25 -6.75 8.78
CA TRP A 82 15.38 -7.54 7.56
C TRP A 82 16.68 -8.33 7.54
N LEU A 83 16.55 -9.62 7.28
CA LEU A 83 17.68 -10.52 7.01
C LEU A 83 17.96 -10.53 5.51
N LYS A 84 19.19 -10.16 5.11
CA LYS A 84 19.68 -10.38 3.75
C LYS A 84 20.27 -11.79 3.63
N GLN A 85 19.76 -12.59 2.70
CA GLN A 85 20.31 -13.90 2.38
C GLN A 85 20.45 -14.08 0.88
N ALA A 86 21.67 -14.37 0.42
CA ALA A 86 22.05 -14.33 -0.98
C ALA A 86 21.61 -13.00 -1.62
N ASP A 87 20.72 -13.06 -2.60
CA ASP A 87 20.19 -11.90 -3.34
C ASP A 87 18.78 -11.49 -2.90
N ALA A 88 18.28 -12.03 -1.78
CA ALA A 88 16.94 -11.80 -1.27
C ALA A 88 16.94 -11.19 0.12
N TRP A 89 15.81 -10.56 0.45
CA TRP A 89 15.55 -9.94 1.74
C TRP A 89 14.34 -10.59 2.38
N PHE A 90 14.44 -10.83 3.70
CA PHE A 90 13.40 -11.48 4.48
C PHE A 90 13.07 -10.68 5.74
N THR A 91 11.78 -10.51 6.02
CA THR A 91 11.32 -10.05 7.35
C THR A 91 10.23 -10.98 7.85
N ALA A 92 10.18 -11.22 9.16
CA ALA A 92 9.05 -11.90 9.78
C ALA A 92 8.03 -10.86 10.21
N TYR A 93 6.75 -11.17 10.03
CA TYR A 93 5.66 -10.33 10.49
C TYR A 93 4.66 -11.10 11.34
N THR A 94 4.05 -10.39 12.27
CA THR A 94 2.89 -10.84 13.04
C THR A 94 1.83 -9.76 12.98
N LEU A 95 0.64 -10.10 12.48
CA LEU A 95 -0.50 -9.19 12.46
C LEU A 95 -1.11 -9.10 13.85
N LYS A 96 -1.81 -8.01 14.15
CA LYS A 96 -2.60 -7.97 15.38
C LYS A 96 -3.84 -8.85 15.18
N GLY A 97 -4.16 -9.69 16.17
CA GLY A 97 -5.45 -10.41 16.13
C GLY A 97 -6.61 -9.41 16.05
N GLU A 98 -7.68 -9.79 15.36
CA GLU A 98 -8.88 -8.94 15.28
C GLU A 98 -9.32 -8.52 16.69
N ALA A 99 -9.49 -7.21 16.90
CA ALA A 99 -10.02 -6.71 18.15
C ALA A 99 -11.42 -7.31 18.33
N LEU A 100 -11.62 -8.08 19.40
CA LEU A 100 -12.91 -8.66 19.73
C LEU A 100 -13.96 -7.56 19.74
N ASN A 101 -14.92 -7.61 18.81
CA ASN A 101 -16.00 -6.65 18.76
C ASN A 101 -16.78 -6.73 20.08
N PRO A 102 -16.81 -5.66 20.90
CA PRO A 102 -17.43 -5.71 22.22
C PRO A 102 -18.95 -5.92 22.14
N LEU A 103 -19.56 -5.66 20.98
CA LEU A 103 -20.98 -5.84 20.70
C LEU A 103 -21.36 -7.29 20.37
N ILE A 104 -20.39 -8.18 20.16
CA ILE A 104 -20.66 -9.62 19.99
C ILE A 104 -20.89 -10.23 21.37
N PRO A 105 -22.04 -10.92 21.60
CA PRO A 105 -22.33 -11.64 22.84
C PRO A 105 -21.17 -12.55 23.22
N GLN A 106 -20.82 -12.61 24.51
CA GLN A 106 -19.63 -13.31 24.99
C GLN A 106 -19.55 -14.79 24.58
N GLY A 107 -20.70 -15.44 24.32
CA GLY A 107 -20.77 -16.83 23.86
C GLY A 107 -20.37 -17.05 22.39
N ASP A 108 -20.39 -16.01 21.56
CA ASP A 108 -20.04 -16.07 20.12
C ASP A 108 -18.66 -15.47 19.83
N ARG A 109 -17.93 -15.06 20.88
CA ARG A 109 -16.55 -14.57 20.75
C ARG A 109 -15.64 -15.75 20.45
N VAL A 110 -15.24 -15.90 19.19
CA VAL A 110 -14.18 -16.83 18.80
C VAL A 110 -12.85 -16.31 19.38
N ALA A 111 -12.59 -16.63 20.64
CA ALA A 111 -11.50 -16.07 21.42
C ALA A 111 -10.08 -16.43 20.91
N ASN A 112 -9.97 -17.31 19.93
CA ASN A 112 -8.70 -17.93 19.53
C ASN A 112 -8.55 -18.05 18.00
N GLN A 113 -8.92 -17.03 17.22
CA GLN A 113 -8.43 -17.02 15.84
C GLN A 113 -6.89 -16.97 15.87
N PRO A 114 -6.20 -17.88 15.16
CA PRO A 114 -4.75 -17.90 15.17
C PRO A 114 -4.24 -16.58 14.60
N ILE A 115 -3.39 -15.89 15.38
CA ILE A 115 -2.79 -14.63 14.95
C ILE A 115 -2.00 -14.90 13.67
N PRO A 116 -2.34 -14.27 12.53
CA PRO A 116 -1.61 -14.45 11.30
C PRO A 116 -0.17 -14.00 11.50
N HIS A 117 0.77 -14.90 11.23
CA HIS A 117 2.19 -14.60 11.20
C HIS A 117 2.82 -15.33 10.04
N GLY A 118 3.96 -14.81 9.60
CA GLY A 118 4.61 -15.33 8.41
C GLY A 118 5.88 -14.59 8.06
N PHE A 119 6.32 -14.81 6.82
CA PHE A 119 7.51 -14.19 6.26
C PHE A 119 7.17 -13.42 4.99
N VAL A 120 7.84 -12.29 4.82
CA VAL A 120 7.91 -11.61 3.54
C VAL A 120 9.23 -11.98 2.88
N PHE A 121 9.16 -12.39 1.62
CA PHE A 121 10.29 -12.41 0.71
C PHE A 121 10.23 -11.16 -0.16
N ALA A 122 11.36 -10.49 -0.34
CA ALA A 122 11.52 -9.40 -1.29
C ALA A 122 12.80 -9.57 -2.10
N SER A 123 12.71 -9.43 -3.42
CA SER A 123 13.87 -9.32 -4.31
C SER A 123 14.13 -7.87 -4.65
N GLU A 124 15.41 -7.51 -4.72
CA GLU A 124 15.89 -6.21 -5.22
C GLU A 124 15.21 -5.03 -4.51
N LEU A 125 15.68 -4.72 -3.30
CA LEU A 125 15.19 -3.56 -2.55
C LEU A 125 15.75 -2.26 -3.09
N HIS A 126 14.85 -1.40 -3.53
CA HIS A 126 15.12 -0.03 -3.91
C HIS A 126 14.62 0.92 -2.83
N CYS A 127 15.32 2.04 -2.68
CA CYS A 127 14.94 3.11 -1.78
C CYS A 127 14.34 4.24 -2.61
N MET A 128 13.25 4.82 -2.11
CA MET A 128 12.61 5.98 -2.72
C MET A 128 12.25 7.00 -1.65
N LEU A 129 12.49 8.28 -1.94
CA LEU A 129 12.03 9.38 -1.11
C LEU A 129 10.56 9.64 -1.43
N LEU A 130 9.67 9.38 -0.47
CA LEU A 130 8.23 9.60 -0.60
C LEU A 130 7.86 11.04 -0.28
N SER A 131 8.51 11.61 0.73
CA SER A 131 8.26 12.97 1.24
C SER A 131 9.50 13.49 1.96
N GLU A 132 9.74 14.80 1.87
CA GLU A 132 10.83 15.50 2.53
C GLU A 132 10.34 16.81 3.15
N ARG A 133 10.67 17.00 4.42
CA ARG A 133 10.44 18.21 5.21
C ARG A 133 11.73 18.52 5.98
N SER A 134 11.88 19.76 6.43
CA SER A 134 13.12 20.29 7.02
C SER A 134 13.79 19.43 8.12
N GLN A 135 13.02 18.64 8.87
CA GLN A 135 13.52 17.73 9.90
C GLN A 135 12.91 16.34 9.83
N GLN A 136 12.23 16.00 8.73
CA GLN A 136 11.54 14.72 8.59
C GLN A 136 11.60 14.24 7.15
N LEU A 137 11.97 12.98 6.97
CA LEU A 137 11.98 12.29 5.68
C LEU A 137 11.05 11.08 5.77
N GLN A 138 10.42 10.74 4.66
CA GLN A 138 9.72 9.48 4.49
C GLN A 138 10.38 8.68 3.39
N ILE A 139 10.95 7.55 3.75
CA ILE A 139 11.67 6.66 2.84
C ILE A 139 10.84 5.42 2.62
N GLY A 140 10.43 5.17 1.38
CA GLY A 140 9.81 3.91 0.97
C GLY A 140 10.88 2.89 0.59
N LEU A 141 10.73 1.66 1.09
CA LEU A 141 11.43 0.50 0.56
C LEU A 141 10.53 -0.17 -0.47
N ARG A 142 10.97 -0.19 -1.72
CA ARG A 142 10.25 -0.78 -2.84
C ARG A 142 10.92 -2.07 -3.26
N ALA A 143 10.16 -3.13 -3.43
CA ALA A 143 10.64 -4.40 -3.97
C ALA A 143 10.14 -4.59 -5.39
N THR A 144 11.02 -5.05 -6.28
CA THR A 144 10.65 -5.37 -7.66
C THR A 144 9.71 -6.59 -7.69
N THR A 145 9.96 -7.58 -6.84
CA THR A 145 9.06 -8.72 -6.59
C THR A 145 9.02 -9.05 -5.10
N TYR A 146 7.84 -9.38 -4.57
CA TYR A 146 7.67 -9.82 -3.19
C TYR A 146 6.59 -10.90 -3.05
N ARG A 147 6.68 -11.69 -1.99
CA ARG A 147 5.78 -12.83 -1.68
C ARG A 147 5.62 -13.00 -0.18
N PHE A 148 4.52 -13.65 0.20
CA PHE A 148 4.18 -13.96 1.58
C PHE A 148 4.19 -15.46 1.82
N HIS A 149 4.66 -15.88 2.99
CA HIS A 149 4.59 -17.26 3.46
C HIS A 149 3.91 -17.28 4.83
N GLU A 150 2.66 -17.73 4.89
CA GLU A 150 1.87 -17.81 6.12
C GLU A 150 1.74 -19.26 6.57
N ASN A 151 1.50 -19.46 7.87
CA ASN A 151 1.67 -20.75 8.59
C ASN A 151 1.02 -22.01 8.00
N ALA A 152 0.06 -21.88 7.08
CA ALA A 152 -0.64 -23.03 6.49
C ALA A 152 -0.44 -23.17 4.97
N GLY A 153 0.21 -22.21 4.32
CA GLY A 153 0.32 -22.14 2.87
C GLY A 153 1.77 -21.91 2.43
N GLY A 154 2.21 -22.64 1.42
CA GLY A 154 3.44 -22.27 0.72
C GLY A 154 3.36 -20.84 0.18
N TRP A 155 4.44 -20.35 -0.42
CA TRP A 155 4.52 -18.97 -0.91
C TRP A 155 3.31 -18.54 -1.75
N SER A 156 2.74 -17.38 -1.42
CA SER A 156 1.69 -16.70 -2.18
C SER A 156 2.13 -16.46 -3.63
N LYS A 157 1.23 -16.02 -4.52
CA LYS A 157 1.64 -15.64 -5.88
C LYS A 157 2.63 -14.47 -5.85
N ALA A 158 3.55 -14.43 -6.81
CA ALA A 158 4.48 -13.32 -6.96
C ALA A 158 3.72 -12.02 -7.25
N MET A 159 3.89 -11.04 -6.36
CA MET A 159 3.44 -9.67 -6.55
C MET A 159 4.63 -8.84 -7.01
N ARG A 160 4.35 -7.73 -7.69
CA ARG A 160 5.38 -6.89 -8.31
C ARG A 160 5.30 -5.47 -7.81
N ASP A 161 6.46 -4.85 -7.83
CA ASP A 161 6.62 -3.42 -7.89
C ASP A 161 5.82 -2.67 -6.80
N GLY A 162 6.07 -3.05 -5.55
CA GLY A 162 5.32 -2.56 -4.40
C GLY A 162 6.22 -1.97 -3.32
N ILE A 163 5.70 -0.96 -2.61
CA ILE A 163 6.32 -0.44 -1.40
C ILE A 163 6.02 -1.42 -0.28
N ILE A 164 7.04 -2.12 0.20
CA ILE A 164 6.88 -3.16 1.21
C ILE A 164 6.95 -2.60 2.63
N MET A 165 7.55 -1.42 2.79
CA MET A 165 7.82 -0.79 4.07
C MET A 165 8.01 0.71 3.86
N VAL A 166 7.50 1.52 4.80
CA VAL A 166 7.76 2.96 4.86
C VAL A 166 8.46 3.29 6.17
N ILE A 167 9.53 4.07 6.09
CA ILE A 167 10.36 4.45 7.21
C ILE A 167 10.29 5.97 7.35
N ASP A 168 9.79 6.42 8.49
CA ASP A 168 9.86 7.81 8.92
C ASP A 168 11.25 8.03 9.54
N VAL A 169 11.97 9.04 9.05
CA VAL A 169 13.24 9.47 9.62
C VAL A 169 13.07 10.89 10.15
N ILE A 170 13.26 11.08 11.45
CA ILE A 170 13.08 12.37 12.13
C ILE A 170 14.41 12.81 12.72
N LYS A 171 14.80 14.06 12.49
CA LYS A 171 15.99 14.64 13.10
C LYS A 171 15.66 15.13 14.51
N ASP A 172 16.35 14.61 15.51
CA ASP A 172 16.26 15.11 16.88
C ASP A 172 16.83 16.54 16.94
N PRO A 173 16.05 17.55 17.37
CA PRO A 173 16.49 18.94 17.37
C PRO A 173 17.59 19.22 18.42
N LYS A 174 17.73 18.39 19.45
CA LYS A 174 18.71 18.58 20.53
C LYS A 174 20.07 17.98 20.18
N THR A 175 20.06 16.77 19.63
CA THR A 175 21.29 16.01 19.33
C THR A 175 21.71 16.12 17.86
N SER A 176 20.84 16.65 16.99
CA SER A 176 21.00 16.64 15.54
C SER A 176 21.15 15.23 14.92
N THR A 177 20.80 14.18 15.66
CA THR A 177 20.84 12.79 15.18
C THR A 177 19.54 12.43 14.47
N TRP A 178 19.63 11.64 13.41
CA TRP A 178 18.46 11.09 12.73
C TRP A 178 17.99 9.82 13.45
N GLN A 179 16.70 9.72 13.72
CA GLN A 179 16.05 8.54 14.28
C GLN A 179 15.05 8.00 13.25
N ALA A 180 15.12 6.71 13.00
CA ALA A 180 14.22 6.03 12.07
C ALA A 180 13.18 5.22 12.83
N ARG A 181 11.96 5.22 12.32
CA ARG A 181 10.87 4.36 12.81
C ARG A 181 10.07 3.83 11.63
N HIS A 182 9.61 2.59 11.75
CA HIS A 182 8.65 2.06 10.82
C HIS A 182 7.31 2.78 10.98
N ILE A 183 6.77 3.28 9.87
CA ILE A 183 5.38 3.69 9.79
C ILE A 183 4.68 2.75 8.82
N SER A 184 3.96 1.79 9.39
CA SER A 184 3.06 0.96 8.61
C SER A 184 1.93 1.87 8.09
N ASP A 185 2.07 2.39 6.87
CA ASP A 185 1.12 3.31 6.22
C ASP A 185 0.28 2.55 5.18
N ASP A 186 -0.86 3.10 4.76
CA ASP A 186 -1.78 2.46 3.79
C ASP A 186 -1.15 2.22 2.41
N ILE A 187 0.01 2.84 2.16
CA ILE A 187 0.81 2.71 0.94
C ILE A 187 1.68 1.44 0.98
N ALA A 188 2.01 0.94 2.17
CA ALA A 188 2.79 -0.28 2.33
C ALA A 188 1.91 -1.52 2.10
N VAL A 189 2.49 -2.58 1.54
CA VAL A 189 1.77 -3.83 1.30
C VAL A 189 1.34 -4.49 2.62
N LEU A 190 2.16 -4.37 3.66
CA LEU A 190 1.84 -4.90 4.98
C LEU A 190 1.03 -3.88 5.77
N PRO A 191 -0.03 -4.32 6.47
CA PRO A 191 -1.00 -3.42 7.08
C PRO A 191 -0.41 -2.65 8.27
N PRO A 192 -1.06 -1.53 8.67
CA PRO A 192 -0.63 -0.65 9.76
C PRO A 192 -0.32 -1.37 11.09
N ASP A 193 -1.06 -2.43 11.36
CA ASP A 193 -1.04 -3.19 12.61
C ASP A 193 -0.06 -4.37 12.61
N ALA A 194 0.69 -4.56 11.51
CA ALA A 194 1.74 -5.55 11.44
C ALA A 194 2.94 -5.15 12.31
N THR A 195 3.46 -6.10 13.08
CA THR A 195 4.73 -5.99 13.79
C THR A 195 5.81 -6.74 13.04
N PHE A 196 7.00 -6.16 12.92
CA PHE A 196 8.11 -6.70 12.15
C PHE A 196 9.26 -7.09 13.05
N ARG A 197 9.96 -8.15 12.67
CA ARG A 197 11.23 -8.52 13.27
C ARG A 197 12.13 -9.17 12.24
N MET A 198 13.43 -9.11 12.48
CA MET A 198 14.37 -9.93 11.74
C MET A 198 14.10 -11.43 12.02
N PRO A 199 13.91 -12.26 10.99
CA PRO A 199 13.80 -13.70 11.14
C PRO A 199 15.17 -14.30 11.47
N ALA A 200 15.18 -15.36 12.27
CA ALA A 200 16.38 -16.18 12.40
C ALA A 200 16.56 -17.04 11.15
N THR A 201 17.80 -17.34 10.77
CA THR A 201 18.11 -18.07 9.53
C THR A 201 17.44 -19.44 9.45
N ASN A 202 17.26 -20.11 10.59
CA ASN A 202 16.60 -21.42 10.69
C ASN A 202 15.07 -21.35 10.68
N GLU A 203 14.46 -20.17 10.78
CA GLU A 203 13.01 -19.98 10.67
C GLU A 203 12.55 -19.88 9.22
N LEU A 204 13.46 -19.50 8.30
CA LEU A 204 13.13 -19.31 6.90
C LEU A 204 12.81 -20.65 6.22
N PRO A 205 11.85 -20.67 5.27
CA PRO A 205 11.63 -21.84 4.44
C PRO A 205 12.93 -22.27 3.74
N PRO A 206 13.11 -23.56 3.42
CA PRO A 206 14.27 -24.05 2.68
C PRO A 206 14.56 -23.26 1.40
N HIS A 207 15.84 -23.02 1.10
CA HIS A 207 16.29 -22.17 -0.02
C HIS A 207 15.80 -22.65 -1.40
N ASP A 208 15.65 -23.96 -1.59
CA ASP A 208 15.10 -24.56 -2.81
C ASP A 208 13.63 -24.22 -3.04
N LYS A 209 12.91 -23.83 -1.98
CA LYS A 209 11.54 -23.34 -2.02
C LYS A 209 11.45 -21.83 -2.17
N TRP A 210 12.57 -21.12 -2.18
CA TRP A 210 12.55 -19.68 -2.36
C TRP A 210 12.08 -19.31 -3.77
N PRO A 211 11.40 -18.17 -3.93
CA PRO A 211 10.98 -17.69 -5.23
C PRO A 211 12.19 -17.53 -6.14
N LYS A 212 12.16 -18.18 -7.31
CA LYS A 212 13.22 -18.02 -8.32
C LYS A 212 13.26 -16.57 -8.78
N ARG A 213 14.48 -16.04 -8.92
CA ARG A 213 14.80 -14.70 -9.41
C ARG A 213 13.96 -14.30 -10.62
N GLU A 214 13.72 -13.00 -10.71
CA GLU A 214 13.03 -12.37 -11.82
C GLU A 214 13.60 -12.77 -13.18
N CYS A 215 12.75 -12.61 -14.17
CA CYS A 215 13.09 -12.87 -15.54
C CYS A 215 14.11 -11.87 -16.03
N ARG A 216 15.27 -12.34 -16.48
CA ARG A 216 16.18 -11.48 -17.25
C ARG A 216 15.43 -10.90 -18.44
N LEU A 217 15.52 -9.58 -18.59
CA LEU A 217 15.01 -8.88 -19.76
C LEU A 217 15.54 -9.56 -21.05
N PRO A 218 14.72 -9.67 -22.10
CA PRO A 218 13.40 -9.03 -22.28
C PRO A 218 12.22 -9.86 -21.75
N LYS A 219 12.45 -10.92 -20.97
CA LYS A 219 11.35 -11.77 -20.48
C LYS A 219 10.62 -11.08 -19.32
N LEU A 220 9.30 -11.17 -19.30
CA LEU A 220 8.45 -10.75 -18.20
C LEU A 220 8.01 -12.00 -17.42
N TRP A 221 7.91 -11.89 -16.10
CA TRP A 221 7.29 -12.95 -15.31
C TRP A 221 5.80 -13.04 -15.69
N SER A 222 5.21 -14.24 -15.66
CA SER A 222 3.76 -14.45 -15.93
C SER A 222 2.98 -14.78 -14.67
N GLY A 223 3.61 -14.73 -13.50
CA GLY A 223 3.09 -15.29 -12.24
C GLY A 223 3.53 -16.72 -11.95
N ALA A 224 4.01 -17.46 -12.96
CA ALA A 224 4.49 -18.86 -12.82
C ALA A 224 5.85 -19.13 -13.49
N ARG A 225 6.16 -18.44 -14.59
CA ARG A 225 7.42 -18.58 -15.32
C ARG A 225 7.78 -17.28 -16.06
N CYS A 226 8.99 -17.23 -16.59
CA CYS A 226 9.42 -16.17 -17.49
C CYS A 226 8.93 -16.40 -18.91
N VAL A 227 8.19 -15.42 -19.45
CA VAL A 227 7.65 -15.42 -20.82
C VAL A 227 8.18 -14.21 -21.58
N LYS A 228 8.41 -14.34 -22.90
CA LYS A 228 8.68 -13.16 -23.74
C LYS A 228 7.36 -12.38 -23.90
N PRO A 229 7.35 -11.05 -23.72
CA PRO A 229 6.17 -10.24 -24.04
C PRO A 229 5.81 -10.46 -25.51
N LYS A 230 4.55 -10.79 -25.77
CA LYS A 230 4.02 -10.82 -27.13
C LYS A 230 3.85 -9.36 -27.54
N LEU A 231 4.71 -8.85 -28.41
CA LEU A 231 4.53 -7.55 -29.04
C LEU A 231 3.23 -7.63 -29.83
N VAL A 232 2.16 -7.05 -29.29
CA VAL A 232 0.96 -6.76 -30.08
C VAL A 232 1.31 -5.49 -30.84
N LEU A 233 1.73 -5.66 -32.09
CA LEU A 233 1.82 -4.51 -33.00
C LEU A 233 0.38 -4.02 -33.21
N PRO A 234 0.11 -2.72 -33.06
CA PRO A 234 -1.19 -2.17 -33.41
C PRO A 234 -1.44 -2.48 -34.89
N ASP A 235 -2.62 -3.03 -35.20
CA ASP A 235 -3.03 -3.27 -36.58
C ASP A 235 -2.94 -1.94 -37.35
N GLU A 236 -2.18 -1.95 -38.43
CA GLU A 236 -2.03 -0.83 -39.33
C GLU A 236 -3.43 -0.51 -39.91
N PRO A 237 -3.95 0.72 -39.77
CA PRO A 237 -5.25 1.06 -40.33
C PRO A 237 -5.20 0.94 -41.85
N ARG A 238 -6.14 0.15 -42.40
CA ARG A 238 -6.32 -0.02 -43.85
C ARG A 238 -7.03 1.16 -44.50
#